data_AF-A0A3Q1FPE5-F1
#
_entry.id   AF-A0A3Q1FPE5-F1
#
_cell.length_a   1.000
_cell.length_b   1.000
_cell.length_c   1.000
_cell.angle_alpha   90.00
_cell.angle_beta   90.00
_cell.angle_gamma   90.00
#
_symmetry.space_group_name_H-M   'P 1'
#
loop_
_entity.id
_entity.type
_entity.pdbx_description
1 polymer ?
#
loop_
_entity_poly.entity_id
_entity_poly.type
_entity_poly.pdbx_seq_one_letter_code
_entity_poly.pdbx_strand_id
1 'polypeptide(L)'
;MLYNKPSRWSYTFQSYACLSRVRSQLQSPSVKLQQSENPVQFYERSVYSDRLDFDYLNNLPVLILDVDGDFKNDRIKQEAIIDMVNRSI
;
A
#
# COMPACT_ATOMS: atom_id res chain seq x y z
N MET A 1 -7.27 24.32 -3.31
CA MET A 1 -5.99 24.84 -2.76
C MET A 1 -4.77 24.22 -3.46
N LEU A 2 -4.60 22.89 -3.49
CA LEU A 2 -3.58 22.20 -4.31
C LEU A 2 -3.78 22.46 -5.82
N TYR A 3 -4.95 22.11 -6.34
CA TYR A 3 -5.26 22.20 -7.78
C TYR A 3 -5.26 23.62 -8.34
N ASN A 4 -5.32 24.64 -7.48
CA ASN A 4 -5.35 26.04 -7.90
C ASN A 4 -3.95 26.59 -8.18
N LYS A 5 -2.89 26.05 -7.55
CA LYS A 5 -1.49 26.49 -7.71
C LYS A 5 -0.53 25.29 -7.56
N PRO A 6 -0.51 24.36 -8.53
CA PRO A 6 0.31 23.15 -8.44
C PRO A 6 1.80 23.45 -8.26
N SER A 7 2.36 24.42 -9.00
CA SER A 7 3.78 24.80 -8.87
C SER A 7 4.19 25.22 -7.45
N ARG A 8 3.26 25.74 -6.65
CA ARG A 8 3.50 26.13 -5.26
C ARG A 8 3.29 24.98 -4.27
N TRP A 9 2.29 24.13 -4.50
CA TRP A 9 1.80 23.17 -3.51
C TRP A 9 2.13 21.71 -3.82
N SER A 10 2.58 21.38 -5.03
CA SER A 10 2.86 20.00 -5.44
C SER A 10 3.89 19.33 -4.53
N TYR A 11 5.00 20.01 -4.22
CA TYR A 11 6.02 19.45 -3.32
C TYR A 11 5.45 19.17 -1.93
N THR A 12 4.79 20.16 -1.32
CA THR A 12 4.19 20.00 0.02
C THR A 12 3.16 18.87 0.05
N PHE A 13 2.31 18.79 -0.97
CA PHE A 13 1.31 17.74 -1.05
C PHE A 13 1.94 16.36 -1.24
N GLN A 14 2.91 16.23 -2.15
CA GLN A 14 3.59 14.96 -2.41
C GLN A 14 4.35 14.47 -1.18
N SER A 15 5.07 15.36 -0.49
CA SER A 15 5.77 15.02 0.76
C SER A 15 4.79 14.62 1.87
N TYR A 16 3.68 15.35 2.01
CA TYR A 16 2.65 15.00 3.00
C TYR A 16 1.99 13.65 2.69
N ALA A 17 1.65 13.39 1.42
CA ALA A 17 1.03 12.15 0.99
C ALA A 17 1.96 10.95 1.24
N CYS A 18 3.24 11.05 0.86
CA CYS A 18 4.22 10.00 1.11
C CYS A 18 4.41 9.73 2.61
N LEU A 19 4.64 10.77 3.43
CA LEU A 19 4.82 10.61 4.87
C LEU A 19 3.57 10.02 5.55
N SER A 20 2.38 10.36 5.06
CA SER A 20 1.13 9.77 5.56
C SER A 20 1.05 8.27 5.26
N ARG A 21 1.49 7.83 4.08
CA ARG A 21 1.56 6.40 3.72
C ARG A 21 2.60 5.66 4.56
N VAL A 22 3.79 6.21 4.72
CA VAL A 22 4.84 5.64 5.60
C VAL A 22 4.31 5.47 7.02
N ARG A 23 3.66 6.51 7.57
CA ARG A 23 3.08 6.45 8.91
C ARG A 23 2.01 5.36 9.02
N SER A 24 1.16 5.20 8.02
CA SER A 24 0.12 4.16 8.00
C SER A 24 0.71 2.74 7.91
N GLN A 25 1.83 2.57 7.21
CA GLN A 25 2.53 1.28 7.10
C GLN A 25 3.34 0.92 8.35
N LEU A 26 3.87 1.90 9.08
CA LEU A 26 4.59 1.70 10.35
C LEU A 26 3.66 1.49 11.56
N GLN A 27 2.37 1.79 11.43
CA GLN A 27 1.40 1.54 12.49
C GLN A 27 1.25 0.04 12.73
N SER A 28 1.16 -0.34 14.01
CA SER A 28 0.87 -1.73 14.38
C SER A 28 -0.45 -2.19 13.76
N PRO A 29 -0.50 -3.41 13.20
CA PRO A 29 -1.74 -4.01 12.71
C PRO A 29 -2.82 -4.03 13.79
N SER A 30 -4.08 -3.96 13.38
CA SER A 30 -5.20 -4.05 14.34
C SER A 30 -5.19 -5.39 15.09
N VAL A 31 -5.70 -5.41 16.33
CA VAL A 31 -5.77 -6.64 17.16
C VAL A 31 -6.50 -7.78 16.44
N LYS A 32 -7.55 -7.46 15.68
CA LYS A 32 -8.29 -8.45 14.87
C LYS A 32 -7.41 -9.11 13.82
N LEU A 33 -6.52 -8.33 13.21
CA LEU A 33 -5.60 -8.83 12.20
C LEU A 33 -4.51 -9.68 12.84
N GLN A 34 -3.96 -9.26 13.99
CA GLN A 34 -2.94 -10.01 14.72
C GLN A 34 -3.41 -11.40 15.18
N GLN A 35 -4.72 -11.58 15.41
CA GLN A 35 -5.31 -12.85 15.85
C GLN A 35 -5.79 -13.74 14.69
N SER A 36 -5.65 -13.28 13.44
CA SER A 36 -6.05 -14.05 12.26
C SER A 36 -5.01 -15.13 11.94
N GLU A 37 -5.47 -16.29 11.46
CA GLU A 37 -4.58 -17.38 10.99
C GLU A 37 -3.71 -16.93 9.80
N ASN A 38 -4.26 -16.10 8.91
CA ASN A 38 -3.58 -15.55 7.74
C ASN A 38 -3.80 -14.03 7.66
N PRO A 39 -2.99 -13.21 8.37
CA PRO A 39 -3.19 -11.76 8.43
C PRO A 39 -2.77 -11.07 7.13
N VAL A 40 -3.74 -10.50 6.40
CA VAL A 40 -3.48 -9.66 5.21
C VAL A 40 -3.99 -8.25 5.43
N GLN A 41 -3.13 -7.24 5.20
CA GLN A 41 -3.48 -5.82 5.26
C GLN A 41 -3.32 -5.17 3.90
N PHE A 42 -4.36 -4.50 3.45
CA PHE A 42 -4.36 -3.75 2.19
C PHE A 42 -4.19 -2.25 2.47
N TYR A 43 -3.43 -1.58 1.62
CA TYR A 43 -3.25 -0.13 1.63
C TYR A 43 -3.65 0.46 0.29
N GLU A 44 -4.42 1.55 0.31
CA GLU A 44 -4.72 2.30 -0.89
C GLU A 44 -3.49 3.14 -1.29
N ARG A 45 -2.88 2.80 -2.43
CA ARG A 45 -1.63 3.38 -2.97
C ARG A 45 -0.41 3.10 -2.07
N SER A 46 0.69 2.66 -2.69
CA SER A 46 1.92 2.34 -1.97
C SER A 46 2.87 3.54 -1.89
N VAL A 47 3.82 3.51 -0.94
CA VAL A 47 4.96 4.44 -0.89
C VAL A 47 5.82 4.38 -2.16
N TYR A 48 5.84 3.23 -2.84
CA TYR A 48 6.51 3.02 -4.14
C TYR A 48 5.83 3.76 -5.29
N SER A 49 4.59 4.21 -5.10
CA SER A 49 3.87 5.02 -6.10
C SER A 49 4.30 6.49 -6.07
N ASP A 50 5.00 6.94 -5.02
CA ASP A 50 5.47 8.30 -4.88
C ASP A 50 6.87 8.46 -5.48
N ARG A 51 7.07 9.50 -6.30
CA ARG A 51 8.36 9.85 -6.91
C ARG A 51 9.28 10.60 -5.94
N LEU A 52 9.36 10.17 -4.69
CA LEU A 52 10.38 10.68 -3.79
C LEU A 52 11.56 9.72 -3.89
N ASP A 53 12.75 10.26 -4.19
CA ASP A 53 13.99 9.50 -4.40
C ASP A 53 14.47 8.88 -3.07
N PHE A 54 13.75 7.85 -2.61
CA PHE A 54 14.11 7.04 -1.47
C PHE A 54 14.73 5.75 -1.99
N ASP A 55 16.05 5.79 -2.24
CA ASP A 55 16.79 4.66 -2.84
C ASP A 55 16.66 3.35 -2.04
N TYR A 56 16.45 3.43 -0.72
CA TYR A 56 16.25 2.25 0.11
C TYR A 56 14.92 1.54 -0.18
N LEU A 57 13.89 2.25 -0.67
CA LEU A 57 12.63 1.63 -1.07
C LEU A 57 12.83 0.73 -2.31
N ASN A 58 13.76 1.06 -3.20
CA ASN A 58 14.01 0.25 -4.41
C ASN A 58 14.49 -1.18 -4.10
N ASN A 59 15.04 -1.40 -2.91
CA ASN A 59 15.59 -2.70 -2.49
C ASN A 59 14.62 -3.51 -1.60
N LEU A 60 13.45 -2.96 -1.27
CA LEU A 60 12.47 -3.67 -0.45
C LEU A 60 11.66 -4.65 -1.33
N PRO A 61 11.45 -5.91 -0.88
CA PRO A 61 10.56 -6.82 -1.59
C PRO A 61 9.12 -6.31 -1.49
N VAL A 62 8.50 -6.04 -2.65
CA VAL A 62 7.12 -5.57 -2.75
C VAL A 62 6.30 -6.60 -3.50
N LEU A 63 5.29 -7.16 -2.84
CA LEU A 63 4.29 -7.96 -3.52
C LEU A 63 3.17 -7.04 -4.02
N ILE A 64 3.02 -6.95 -5.34
CA ILE A 64 1.94 -6.18 -5.98
C ILE A 64 0.78 -7.12 -6.26
N LEU A 65 -0.40 -6.80 -5.72
CA LEU A 65 -1.63 -7.55 -5.91
C LEU A 65 -2.51 -6.78 -6.91
N ASP A 66 -2.81 -7.39 -8.05
CA ASP A 66 -3.79 -6.84 -8.99
C ASP A 66 -5.20 -7.09 -8.45
N VAL A 67 -5.87 -6.01 -8.04
CA VAL A 67 -7.23 -6.02 -7.49
C VAL A 67 -8.19 -5.15 -8.31
N ASP A 68 -7.86 -4.80 -9.56
CA ASP A 68 -8.68 -3.90 -10.39
C ASP A 68 -10.06 -4.50 -10.78
N GLY A 69 -10.32 -5.77 -10.47
CA GLY A 69 -11.63 -6.43 -10.66
C GLY A 69 -12.52 -6.44 -9.42
N ASP A 70 -13.65 -7.16 -9.47
CA ASP A 70 -14.55 -7.35 -8.32
C ASP A 70 -13.95 -8.31 -7.26
N PHE A 71 -12.84 -7.90 -6.63
CA PHE A 71 -12.18 -8.67 -5.58
C PHE A 71 -13.11 -8.99 -4.41
N LYS A 72 -14.06 -8.09 -4.11
CA LYS A 72 -14.96 -8.24 -2.97
C LYS A 72 -15.84 -9.48 -3.10
N ASN A 73 -16.32 -9.77 -4.31
CA ASN A 73 -17.25 -10.87 -4.54
C ASN A 73 -16.62 -12.08 -5.26
N ASP A 74 -15.41 -11.95 -5.81
CA ASP A 74 -14.70 -13.02 -6.52
C ASP A 74 -13.82 -13.86 -5.57
N ARG A 75 -14.38 -14.98 -5.09
CA ARG A 75 -13.69 -15.92 -4.19
C ARG A 75 -12.45 -16.57 -4.82
N ILE A 76 -12.45 -16.78 -6.14
CA ILE A 76 -11.31 -17.41 -6.84
C ILE A 76 -10.12 -16.46 -6.82
N LYS A 77 -10.36 -15.17 -7.08
CA LYS A 77 -9.31 -14.14 -6.96
C LYS A 77 -8.80 -13.97 -5.54
N GLN A 78 -9.68 -14.06 -4.54
CA GLN A 78 -9.28 -14.02 -3.13
C GLN A 78 -8.33 -15.17 -2.78
N GLU A 79 -8.67 -16.40 -3.15
CA GLU A 79 -7.82 -17.58 -2.90
C GLU A 79 -6.49 -17.49 -3.65
N ALA A 80 -6.50 -17.07 -4.92
CA ALA A 80 -5.28 -16.89 -5.69
C ALA A 80 -4.33 -15.84 -5.08
N ILE A 81 -4.89 -14.73 -4.58
CA ILE A 81 -4.11 -13.69 -3.89
C ILE A 81 -3.53 -14.21 -2.58
N ILE A 82 -4.31 -14.95 -1.78
CA ILE A 82 -3.82 -15.54 -0.53
C ILE A 82 -2.69 -16.55 -0.82
N ASP A 83 -2.83 -17.40 -1.82
CA ASP A 83 -1.77 -18.34 -2.22
C ASP A 83 -0.51 -17.60 -2.67
N MET A 84 -0.64 -16.50 -3.43
CA MET A 84 0.49 -15.69 -3.86
C MET A 84 1.21 -15.01 -2.67
N VAL A 85 0.44 -14.55 -1.67
CA VAL A 85 1.00 -14.02 -0.41
C VAL A 85 1.77 -15.12 0.33
N ASN A 86 1.17 -16.31 0.50
CA ASN A 86 1.78 -17.42 1.23
C ASN A 86 3.07 -17.94 0.58
N ARG A 87 3.20 -17.86 -0.75
CA ARG A 87 4.43 -18.24 -1.47
C ARG A 87 5.56 -17.21 -1.37
N SER A 88 5.23 -15.98 -0.96
CA SER A 88 6.15 -14.85 -0.93
C SER A 88 6.75 -14.58 0.46
N ILE A 89 6.30 -15.33 1.49
CA ILE A 89 6.81 -15.33 2.87
C ILE A 89 7.69 -16.57 3.07
#